data_AF-A0A7C2CB74-F1
#
_entry.id   AF-A0A7C2CB74-F1
#
_cell.length_a   1.000
_cell.length_b   1.000
_cell.length_c   1.000
_cell.angle_alpha   90.00
_cell.angle_beta   90.00
_cell.angle_gamma   90.00
#
_symmetry.space_group_name_H-M   'P 1'
#
loop_
_entity.id
_entity.type
_entity.pdbx_description
1 polymer ?
#
loop_
_entity_poly.entity_id
_entity_poly.type
_entity_poly.pdbx_seq_one_letter_code
_entity_poly.pdbx_strand_id
1 'polypeptide(L)'
;METQPTAERPLKAMKPNQTNCDEKDEKGKPCWGPLKVWHTAPAEVRHKAPPEAVLYRCQACLTVYYGPPRELPLRRIPRRVSILGW
;
A
#
# COMPACT_ATOMS: atom_id res chain seq x y z
N MET A 1 10.03 -17.31 18.20
CA MET A 1 10.31 -15.97 17.65
C MET A 1 10.01 -16.07 16.16
N GLU A 2 8.88 -15.50 15.71
CA GLU A 2 8.34 -15.75 14.37
C GLU A 2 9.24 -15.19 13.26
N THR A 3 9.94 -16.09 12.59
CA THR A 3 10.64 -15.86 11.33
C THR A 3 9.61 -15.69 10.22
N GLN A 4 9.19 -14.45 9.95
CA GLN A 4 8.36 -14.18 8.76
C GLN A 4 9.20 -14.50 7.51
N PRO A 5 8.65 -15.25 6.53
CA PRO A 5 9.35 -15.55 5.30
C PRO A 5 9.45 -14.24 4.50
N THR A 6 10.57 -13.55 4.64
CA THR A 6 10.96 -12.44 3.75
C THR A 6 11.41 -13.08 2.45
N ALA A 7 10.49 -13.77 1.76
CA ALA A 7 10.63 -14.05 0.36
C ALA A 7 11.02 -12.73 -0.29
N GLU A 8 12.11 -12.77 -1.03
CA GLU A 8 12.92 -11.67 -1.58
C GLU A 8 12.15 -10.88 -2.65
N ARG A 9 10.88 -10.59 -2.38
CA ARG A 9 9.97 -9.95 -3.32
C ARG A 9 10.51 -8.55 -3.59
N PRO A 10 10.76 -8.21 -4.87
CA PRO A 10 11.33 -6.93 -5.23
C PRO A 10 10.38 -5.80 -4.80
N LEU A 11 10.97 -4.70 -4.32
CA LEU A 11 10.22 -3.50 -4.01
C LEU A 11 9.65 -2.89 -5.29
N LYS A 12 8.37 -2.51 -5.25
CA LYS A 12 7.68 -1.94 -6.40
C LYS A 12 7.46 -0.45 -6.25
N ALA A 13 7.66 0.28 -7.34
CA ALA A 13 7.27 1.68 -7.40
C ALA A 13 5.74 1.77 -7.35
N MET A 14 5.23 2.66 -6.50
CA MET A 14 3.80 2.89 -6.34
C MET A 14 3.27 3.72 -7.51
N LYS A 15 2.09 3.36 -8.02
CA LYS A 15 1.39 4.15 -9.04
C LYS A 15 0.79 5.43 -8.43
N PRO A 16 0.59 6.50 -9.21
CA PRO A 16 -0.10 7.70 -8.74
C PRO A 16 -1.48 7.34 -8.14
N ASN A 17 -1.78 7.88 -6.96
CA ASN A 17 -3.05 7.66 -6.24
C ASN A 17 -3.38 6.19 -5.91
N GLN A 18 -2.40 5.29 -5.92
CA GLN A 18 -2.64 3.89 -5.61
C GLN A 18 -3.08 3.73 -4.14
N THR A 19 -4.23 3.11 -3.90
CA THR A 19 -4.71 2.80 -2.54
C THR A 19 -4.72 1.29 -2.28
N ASN A 20 -4.80 0.51 -3.34
CA ASN A 20 -4.94 -0.94 -3.32
C ASN A 20 -3.76 -1.60 -4.03
N CYS A 21 -3.41 -2.79 -3.58
CA CYS A 21 -2.36 -3.60 -4.15
C CYS A 21 -2.78 -4.14 -5.52
N ASP A 22 -1.91 -3.97 -6.50
CA ASP A 22 -2.07 -4.46 -7.88
C ASP A 22 -1.26 -5.74 -8.15
N GLU A 23 -0.73 -6.37 -7.10
CA GLU A 23 0.01 -7.62 -7.22
C GLU A 23 -0.87 -8.72 -7.78
N LYS A 24 -0.43 -9.39 -8.84
CA LYS A 24 -1.19 -10.44 -9.50
C LYS A 24 -0.94 -11.79 -8.83
N ASP A 25 -2.00 -12.57 -8.65
CA ASP A 25 -1.90 -13.96 -8.22
C ASP A 25 -1.55 -14.89 -9.40
N GLU A 26 -1.39 -16.20 -9.13
CA GLU A 26 -1.10 -17.22 -10.14
C GLU A 26 -2.14 -17.29 -11.26
N LYS A 27 -3.40 -16.93 -10.96
CA LYS A 27 -4.51 -16.83 -11.92
C LYS A 27 -4.59 -15.45 -12.59
N GLY A 28 -3.64 -14.56 -12.33
CA GLY A 28 -3.53 -13.24 -12.93
C GLY A 28 -4.48 -12.18 -12.38
N LYS A 29 -5.25 -12.46 -11.31
CA LYS A 29 -6.14 -11.48 -10.68
C LYS A 29 -5.34 -10.60 -9.71
N PRO A 30 -5.59 -9.28 -9.69
CA PRO A 30 -4.93 -8.40 -8.74
C PRO A 30 -5.43 -8.66 -7.31
N CYS A 31 -4.54 -8.44 -6.34
CA CYS A 31 -4.79 -8.70 -4.92
C CYS A 31 -5.89 -7.83 -4.31
N TRP A 32 -6.01 -6.56 -4.73
CA TRP A 32 -6.94 -5.56 -4.18
C TRP A 32 -6.79 -5.25 -2.68
N GLY A 33 -5.83 -5.85 -1.99
CA GLY A 33 -5.59 -5.58 -0.57
C GLY A 33 -5.22 -4.11 -0.29
N PRO A 34 -5.65 -3.55 0.84
CA PRO A 34 -5.37 -2.15 1.16
C PRO A 34 -3.87 -1.96 1.43
N LEU A 35 -3.28 -0.95 0.79
CA LEU A 35 -1.91 -0.52 1.09
C LEU A 35 -1.93 0.41 2.30
N LYS A 36 -1.10 0.11 3.30
CA LYS A 36 -0.92 0.93 4.51
C LYS A 36 0.55 1.31 4.66
N VAL A 37 0.81 2.46 5.29
CA VAL A 37 2.19 2.89 5.59
C VAL A 37 2.83 1.86 6.52
N TRP A 38 4.06 1.45 6.23
CA TRP A 38 4.80 0.49 7.03
C TRP A 38 5.97 1.18 7.76
N HIS A 39 5.69 1.66 8.98
CA HIS A 39 6.66 2.38 9.81
C HIS A 39 7.76 1.48 10.41
N THR A 40 7.45 0.20 10.62
CA THR A 40 8.34 -0.79 11.25
C THR A 40 9.08 -1.66 10.23
N ALA A 41 9.31 -1.14 9.02
CA ALA A 41 10.07 -1.86 8.01
C ALA A 41 11.53 -2.04 8.47
N PRO A 42 12.12 -3.24 8.30
CA PRO A 42 13.52 -3.48 8.65
C PRO A 42 14.45 -2.61 7.79
N ALA A 43 15.62 -2.26 8.35
CA ALA A 43 16.58 -1.37 7.70
C ALA A 43 16.97 -1.87 6.29
N GLU A 44 17.14 -3.18 6.11
CA GLU A 44 17.46 -3.81 4.82
C GLU A 44 16.45 -3.48 3.71
N VAL A 45 15.16 -3.40 4.05
CA VAL A 45 14.09 -3.02 3.11
C VAL A 45 14.11 -1.51 2.89
N ARG A 46 14.38 -0.72 3.94
CA ARG A 46 14.47 0.74 3.85
C ARG A 46 15.62 1.19 2.95
N HIS A 47 16.77 0.52 3.01
CA HIS A 47 17.96 0.82 2.20
C HIS A 47 17.77 0.55 0.70
N LYS A 48 16.83 -0.32 0.33
CA LYS A 48 16.50 -0.61 -1.07
C LYS A 48 15.55 0.44 -1.68
N ALA A 49 14.93 1.29 -0.87
CA ALA A 49 14.05 2.35 -1.32
C ALA A 49 14.77 3.71 -1.34
N PRO A 50 14.31 4.68 -2.14
CA PRO A 50 14.80 6.05 -2.06
C PRO A 50 14.64 6.63 -0.64
N PRO A 51 15.59 7.48 -0.17
CA PRO A 51 15.61 7.95 1.21
C PRO A 51 14.36 8.76 1.58
N GLU A 52 13.85 9.59 0.66
CA GLU A 52 12.61 10.36 0.84
C GLU A 52 11.32 9.56 0.64
N ALA A 53 11.40 8.33 0.12
CA ALA A 53 10.20 7.54 -0.17
C ALA A 53 9.57 7.00 1.12
N VAL A 54 8.25 6.85 1.13
CA VAL A 54 7.48 6.15 2.15
C VAL A 54 7.29 4.70 1.70
N LEU A 55 7.44 3.77 2.64
CA LEU A 55 7.16 2.36 2.42
C LEU A 55 5.68 2.07 2.73
N TYR A 56 5.05 1.34 1.82
CA TYR A 56 3.69 0.84 1.98
C TYR A 56 3.68 -0.68 1.91
N ARG A 57 2.93 -1.32 2.79
CA ARG A 57 2.75 -2.77 2.81
C ARG A 57 1.28 -3.12 2.59
N CYS A 58 1.02 -4.05 1.67
CA CYS A 58 -0.29 -4.63 1.49
C CYS A 58 -0.68 -5.46 2.72
N GLN A 59 -1.88 -5.23 3.27
CA GLN A 59 -2.37 -6.01 4.42
C GLN A 59 -2.79 -7.44 4.06
N ALA A 60 -3.03 -7.74 2.78
CA ALA A 60 -3.46 -9.07 2.34
C ALA A 60 -2.27 -9.94 1.91
N CYS A 61 -1.51 -9.50 0.90
CA CYS A 61 -0.42 -10.30 0.33
C CYS A 61 0.97 -9.92 0.84
N LEU A 62 1.10 -8.87 1.66
CA LEU A 62 2.38 -8.39 2.21
C LEU A 62 3.38 -7.81 1.20
N THR A 63 3.00 -7.65 -0.08
CA THR A 63 3.83 -6.95 -1.08
C THR A 63 4.13 -5.53 -0.62
N VAL A 64 5.37 -5.09 -0.84
CA VAL A 64 5.89 -3.81 -0.39
C VAL A 64 6.09 -2.88 -1.58
N TYR A 65 5.58 -1.66 -1.43
CA TYR A 65 5.71 -0.58 -2.38
C TYR A 65 6.48 0.58 -1.77
N TYR A 66 7.15 1.36 -2.60
CA TYR A 66 7.72 2.65 -2.23
C TYR A 66 7.13 3.75 -3.09
N GLY A 67 6.93 4.93 -2.50
CA GLY A 67 6.41 6.08 -3.22
C GLY A 67 6.38 7.31 -2.34
N PRO A 68 5.93 8.46 -2.87
CA PRO A 68 5.76 9.65 -2.05
C PRO A 68 4.76 9.41 -0.90
N PRO A 69 4.83 10.22 0.17
CA PRO A 69 3.77 10.28 1.16
C PRO A 69 2.43 10.54 0.46
N ARG A 70 1.41 9.75 0.80
CA ARG A 70 0.06 9.98 0.30
C ARG A 70 -0.48 11.23 1.00
N GLU A 71 -0.70 12.28 0.24
CA GLU A 71 -1.45 13.44 0.70
C GLU A 71 -2.90 12.99 0.98
N LEU A 72 -3.30 12.99 2.25
CA LEU A 72 -4.71 12.85 2.62
C LEU A 72 -5.39 14.23 2.59
N PRO A 73 -6.69 14.32 2.23
CA PRO A 73 -7.56 13.22 1.81
C PRO A 73 -7.74 13.17 0.29
N LEU A 74 -7.86 11.96 -0.28
CA LEU A 74 -8.70 11.79 -1.47
C LEU A 74 -10.08 12.33 -1.06
N ARG A 75 -10.37 13.54 -1.52
CA ARG A 75 -11.58 14.35 -1.26
C ARG A 75 -12.69 13.51 -0.63
N ARG A 76 -12.95 13.67 0.68
CA ARG A 76 -14.25 13.27 1.24
C ARG A 76 -15.26 14.16 0.52
N ILE A 77 -15.82 13.69 -0.60
CA ILE A 77 -17.07 14.25 -1.07
C ILE A 77 -18.03 13.90 0.07
N PRO A 78 -18.52 14.88 0.86
CA PRO A 78 -19.55 14.56 1.81
C PRO A 78 -20.65 13.87 1.00
N ARG A 79 -21.03 12.65 1.39
CA ARG A 79 -22.27 12.08 0.89
C ARG A 79 -23.30 13.19 1.09
N ARG A 80 -23.90 13.69 0.01
CA ARG A 80 -24.99 14.65 0.12
C ARG A 80 -26.05 13.92 0.92
N VAL A 81 -26.07 14.15 2.23
CA VAL A 81 -27.13 13.67 3.09
C VAL A 81 -28.35 14.38 2.55
N SER A 82 -29.25 13.63 1.90
CA SER A 82 -30.55 14.18 1.55
C SER A 82 -31.19 14.56 2.87
N ILE A 83 -31.36 15.86 3.11
CA ILE A 83 -32.05 16.39 4.30
C ILE A 83 -33.53 16.01 4.25
N LEU A 84 -34.04 15.60 3.09
CA LEU A 84 -35.38 15.08 2.89
C LEU A 84 -35.30 13.56 2.82
N GLY A 85 -35.61 12.92 3.95
CA GLY A 85 -35.64 11.46 4.10
C GLY A 85 -36.87 10.85 3.45
N TRP A 86 -36.72 10.38 2.21
CA TRP A 86 -37.61 9.45 1.51
C TRP A 86 -36.77 8.37 0.84
#